data_AF-A0A2H0AGZ8-F1
#
_entry.id   AF-A0A2H0AGZ8-F1
#
_cell.length_a   1.000
_cell.length_b   1.000
_cell.length_c   1.000
_cell.angle_alpha   90.00
_cell.angle_beta   90.00
_cell.angle_gamma   90.00
#
_symmetry.space_group_name_H-M   'P 1'
#
loop_
_entity.id
_entity.type
_entity.pdbx_description
1 polymer ?
#
loop_
_entity_poly.entity_id
_entity_poly.type
_entity_poly.pdbx_seq_one_letter_code
_entity_poly.pdbx_strand_id
1 'polypeptide(L)'
;MAASAITPVATLSISIPAPSVPGRLRLAGLLVGALFFFTASVLAVAGTPVEFAKGRVSFQGALAQYQQITVTGGWPIISPGGKLKIGDQGDRVAILRQRLSRSNDLLPASVGGDLFDSDLDGAVRRFQLRHGLHVDGVVGSGTMSALNVPTAVRTRQLELNRERGQLLLRDLEARAILVNIADYSLAVLEDGRAVLDMRVVVGRPDRQTPVFRGAVTTLVLNSYWLIPPMIAVKDVLPHVRKDPGYLGRLGIRVFQVGEAGAQEIDAQAIDWRYLSAAHFPYRLRQDPGPRNAMGQVKFIFANPYGVFLHDTPSRELFSLTKRTLSSGCIRVEKPLELAAYLLRGTTLGSLEAIKDALTVAHAKTVKLPEPVPIHLIYLTAWGDESGTVQFRSDIYGQDDF
;
A
#
# COMPACT_ATOMS: atom_id res chain seq x y z
N MET A 1 27.05 71.30 84.67
CA MET A 1 27.64 72.41 83.87
C MET A 1 27.08 72.35 82.46
N ALA A 2 27.29 73.38 81.63
CA ALA A 2 26.64 73.53 80.32
C ALA A 2 27.47 72.98 79.14
N ALA A 3 26.98 73.22 77.91
CA ALA A 3 27.59 72.94 76.60
C ALA A 3 27.58 71.46 76.13
N SER A 4 27.35 71.12 74.85
CA SER A 4 26.79 71.94 73.74
C SER A 4 26.08 71.07 72.68
N ALA A 5 25.46 71.73 71.70
CA ALA A 5 24.67 71.15 70.62
C ALA A 5 25.46 70.32 69.59
N ILE A 6 24.75 69.47 68.83
CA ILE A 6 24.57 69.62 67.36
C ILE A 6 23.48 68.64 66.85
N THR A 7 22.65 69.13 65.92
CA THR A 7 21.66 68.42 65.08
C THR A 7 21.87 68.91 63.62
N PRO A 8 21.22 68.39 62.55
CA PRO A 8 20.16 67.37 62.42
C PRO A 8 20.67 66.13 61.62
N VAL A 9 19.91 65.20 60.99
CA VAL A 9 18.62 65.18 60.26
C VAL A 9 17.94 63.80 60.36
N ALA A 10 16.60 63.78 60.44
CA ALA A 10 15.76 62.57 60.41
C ALA A 10 15.30 62.24 58.97
N THR A 11 14.76 61.06 58.64
CA THR A 11 13.38 60.61 58.95
C THR A 11 13.25 59.07 58.94
N LEU A 12 12.59 58.45 59.95
CA LEU A 12 11.21 57.88 59.97
C LEU A 12 10.92 56.77 58.92
N SER A 13 10.23 55.63 59.13
CA SER A 13 9.77 54.72 60.24
C SER A 13 9.23 53.42 59.53
N ILE A 14 8.47 52.40 59.99
CA ILE A 14 7.67 51.94 61.17
C ILE A 14 7.80 50.37 61.13
N SER A 15 8.12 49.57 62.19
CA SER A 15 7.30 49.04 63.31
C SER A 15 6.05 48.18 62.90
N ILE A 16 5.59 47.09 63.57
CA ILE A 16 5.97 46.42 64.85
C ILE A 16 6.22 44.87 64.67
N PRO A 17 5.47 43.80 65.15
CA PRO A 17 6.03 42.42 65.26
C PRO A 17 5.21 41.27 64.58
N ALA A 18 5.47 40.00 64.97
CA ALA A 18 4.86 38.74 64.48
C ALA A 18 3.94 38.01 65.51
N PRO A 19 3.24 36.93 65.12
CA PRO A 19 2.70 35.94 66.08
C PRO A 19 2.99 34.45 65.79
N SER A 20 3.34 33.72 66.86
CA SER A 20 3.03 32.31 67.21
C SER A 20 3.21 31.13 66.22
N VAL A 21 3.94 30.10 66.68
CA VAL A 21 3.95 28.69 66.21
C VAL A 21 3.39 27.82 67.35
N PRO A 22 2.42 26.90 67.11
CA PRO A 22 2.74 25.46 67.25
C PRO A 22 1.90 24.48 66.41
N GLY A 23 2.47 23.29 66.11
CA GLY A 23 1.72 22.14 65.58
C GLY A 23 2.62 20.91 65.38
N ARG A 24 2.45 19.85 66.18
CA ARG A 24 3.25 18.61 66.09
C ARG A 24 2.60 17.57 65.19
N LEU A 25 3.43 16.74 64.55
CA LEU A 25 3.01 15.57 63.77
C LEU A 25 2.12 14.62 64.59
N ARG A 26 1.15 14.00 63.91
CA ARG A 26 0.64 12.66 64.24
C ARG A 26 0.69 11.79 62.99
N LEU A 27 1.13 10.55 63.16
CA LEU A 27 1.20 9.56 62.09
C LEU A 27 -0.14 8.82 61.99
N ALA A 28 -0.73 8.79 60.79
CA ALA A 28 -1.81 7.89 60.41
C ALA A 28 -1.68 7.61 58.92
N GLY A 29 -1.61 6.34 58.52
CA GLY A 29 -1.38 5.96 57.13
C GLY A 29 -2.68 5.94 56.30
N LEU A 30 -2.55 6.26 55.02
CA LEU A 30 -3.54 5.94 54.00
C LEU A 30 -2.83 5.36 52.77
N LEU A 31 -3.50 4.48 52.02
CA LEU A 31 -2.96 3.92 50.78
C LEU A 31 -2.84 5.03 49.72
N VAL A 32 -1.64 5.19 49.15
CA VAL A 32 -1.44 5.95 47.90
C VAL A 32 -1.46 4.95 46.75
N GLY A 33 -2.48 5.02 45.90
CA GLY A 33 -2.52 4.25 44.65
C GLY A 33 -1.40 4.72 43.72
N ALA A 34 -0.71 3.77 43.09
CA ALA A 34 0.42 4.06 42.21
C ALA A 34 -0.02 4.73 40.90
N LEU A 35 -0.08 6.06 40.90
CA LEU A 35 -0.13 6.85 39.67
C LEU A 35 1.19 6.64 38.91
N PHE A 36 1.15 5.88 37.82
CA PHE A 36 2.26 5.75 36.89
C PHE A 36 2.45 7.06 36.10
N PHE A 37 3.21 7.99 36.69
CA PHE A 37 3.79 9.11 35.95
C PHE A 37 4.82 8.59 34.95
N PHE A 38 4.37 8.30 33.73
CA PHE A 38 5.24 7.93 32.63
C PHE A 38 5.97 9.18 32.13
N THR A 39 7.20 9.40 32.58
CA THR A 39 8.04 10.51 32.14
C THR A 39 8.47 10.30 30.69
N ALA A 40 7.80 11.01 29.77
CA ALA A 40 8.05 10.91 28.34
C ALA A 40 9.41 11.50 27.96
N SER A 41 10.45 10.64 27.93
CA SER A 41 11.80 10.99 27.48
C SER A 41 12.45 9.86 26.69
N VAL A 42 11.72 9.35 25.68
CA VAL A 42 12.31 8.61 24.56
C VAL A 42 12.24 9.52 23.34
N LEU A 43 13.40 9.91 22.81
CA LEU A 43 13.49 10.54 21.50
C LEU A 43 13.16 9.49 20.43
N ALA A 44 11.87 9.30 20.16
CA ALA A 44 11.45 8.53 19.00
C ALA A 44 11.91 9.27 17.75
N VAL A 45 12.83 8.66 16.99
CA VAL A 45 13.09 9.03 15.59
C VAL A 45 11.90 8.51 14.75
N ALA A 46 10.74 9.09 15.02
CA ALA A 46 9.55 8.94 14.22
C ALA A 46 9.68 9.92 13.05
N GLY A 47 9.93 9.39 11.86
CA GLY A 47 9.70 10.15 10.62
C GLY A 47 8.26 10.66 10.60
N THR A 48 8.03 11.77 9.89
CA THR A 48 6.68 12.33 9.74
C THR A 48 5.70 11.26 9.26
N PRO A 49 4.48 11.18 9.83
CA PRO A 49 3.55 10.09 9.52
C PRO A 49 3.06 10.19 8.08
N VAL A 50 3.49 9.26 7.24
CA VAL A 50 3.17 9.21 5.81
C VAL A 50 1.82 8.57 5.59
N GLU A 51 0.98 9.25 4.82
CA GLU A 51 -0.32 8.79 4.39
C GLU A 51 -0.22 7.92 3.14
N PHE A 52 -0.74 6.70 3.22
CA PHE A 52 -0.97 5.84 2.06
C PHE A 52 -2.40 6.07 1.55
N ALA A 53 -2.79 5.36 0.49
CA ALA A 53 -4.18 5.27 0.00
C ALA A 53 -5.22 4.76 1.05
N LYS A 54 -4.82 4.57 2.31
CA LYS A 54 -5.60 4.02 3.44
C LYS A 54 -5.24 4.72 4.77
N GLY A 55 -4.89 6.00 4.72
CA GLY A 55 -4.51 6.81 5.89
C GLY A 55 -3.04 6.68 6.30
N ARG A 56 -2.67 7.33 7.42
CA ARG A 56 -1.28 7.40 7.90
C ARG A 56 -0.77 6.08 8.45
N VAL A 57 0.46 5.71 8.10
CA VAL A 57 1.10 4.47 8.56
C VAL A 57 1.77 4.64 9.93
N SER A 58 1.49 3.70 10.84
CA SER A 58 2.12 3.55 12.15
C SER A 58 2.47 2.09 12.42
N PHE A 59 3.75 1.80 12.66
CA PHE A 59 4.19 0.43 12.97
C PHE A 59 4.27 0.15 14.47
N GLN A 60 4.61 1.15 15.29
CA GLN A 60 4.88 0.96 16.71
C GLN A 60 3.62 0.60 17.52
N GLY A 61 2.49 1.29 17.26
CA GLY A 61 1.21 0.98 17.91
C GLY A 61 0.68 -0.39 17.52
N ALA A 62 0.73 -0.72 16.22
CA ALA A 62 0.32 -2.01 15.70
C ALA A 62 1.14 -3.18 16.29
N LEU A 63 2.47 -3.03 16.33
CA LEU A 63 3.36 -4.03 16.90
C LEU A 63 3.10 -4.23 18.40
N ALA A 64 2.99 -3.15 19.17
CA ALA A 64 2.70 -3.21 20.60
C ALA A 64 1.36 -3.90 20.89
N GLN A 65 0.31 -3.62 20.11
CA GLN A 65 -0.98 -4.30 20.20
C GLN A 65 -0.85 -5.81 19.97
N TYR A 66 -0.14 -6.24 18.92
CA TYR A 66 -0.05 -7.66 18.56
C TYR A 66 0.93 -8.44 19.45
N GLN A 67 1.94 -7.78 20.02
CA GLN A 67 2.73 -8.29 21.14
C GLN A 67 1.84 -8.51 22.37
N GLN A 68 1.00 -7.54 22.75
CA GLN A 68 0.09 -7.67 23.90
C GLN A 68 -0.93 -8.80 23.73
N ILE A 69 -1.51 -8.98 22.53
CA ILE A 69 -2.41 -10.12 22.24
C ILE A 69 -1.61 -11.44 22.36
N THR A 70 -0.38 -11.50 21.85
CA THR A 70 0.47 -12.71 21.93
C THR A 70 0.78 -13.12 23.37
N VAL A 71 1.24 -12.19 24.22
CA VAL A 71 1.61 -12.54 25.62
C VAL A 71 0.39 -12.84 26.52
N THR A 72 -0.82 -12.48 26.10
CA THR A 72 -2.08 -12.79 26.81
C THR A 72 -2.74 -14.09 26.33
N GLY A 73 -1.98 -14.98 25.68
CA GLY A 73 -2.44 -16.30 25.22
C GLY A 73 -2.97 -16.32 23.78
N GLY A 74 -2.89 -15.18 23.07
CA GLY A 74 -3.22 -15.09 21.66
C GLY A 74 -4.73 -15.00 21.37
N TRP A 75 -5.18 -15.77 20.39
CA TRP A 75 -6.59 -15.88 19.99
C TRP A 75 -6.95 -17.34 19.68
N PRO A 76 -8.22 -17.75 19.88
CA PRO A 76 -8.62 -19.14 19.64
C PRO A 76 -8.60 -19.47 18.14
N ILE A 77 -8.26 -20.72 17.82
CA ILE A 77 -8.27 -21.25 16.45
C ILE A 77 -9.68 -21.78 16.16
N ILE A 78 -10.25 -21.39 15.02
CA ILE A 78 -11.57 -21.87 14.59
C ILE A 78 -11.39 -23.20 13.85
N SER A 79 -12.05 -24.26 14.32
CA SER A 79 -11.93 -25.59 13.73
C SER A 79 -12.32 -25.64 12.24
N PRO A 80 -11.63 -26.46 11.42
CA PRO A 80 -12.00 -26.71 10.02
C PRO A 80 -13.46 -27.16 9.86
N GLY A 81 -14.02 -26.93 8.67
CA GLY A 81 -15.41 -27.28 8.35
C GLY A 81 -15.97 -26.40 7.24
N GLY A 82 -17.30 -26.39 7.10
CA GLY A 82 -18.01 -25.54 6.15
C GLY A 82 -17.78 -24.04 6.35
N LYS A 83 -18.21 -23.24 5.37
CA LYS A 83 -18.26 -21.77 5.49
C LYS A 83 -19.12 -21.35 6.68
N LEU A 84 -18.88 -20.16 7.23
CA LEU A 84 -19.79 -19.50 8.17
C LEU A 84 -20.31 -18.19 7.55
N LYS A 85 -21.60 -17.91 7.73
CA LYS A 85 -22.33 -16.73 7.19
C LYS A 85 -23.52 -16.41 8.09
N ILE A 86 -24.18 -15.27 7.83
CA ILE A 86 -25.40 -14.86 8.52
C ILE A 86 -26.48 -15.98 8.54
N GLY A 87 -27.04 -16.21 9.73
CA GLY A 87 -28.02 -17.26 10.01
C GLY A 87 -27.44 -18.62 10.41
N ASP A 88 -26.13 -18.87 10.27
CA ASP A 88 -25.50 -20.09 10.80
C ASP A 88 -25.38 -20.02 12.34
N GLN A 89 -25.38 -21.17 13.03
CA GLN A 89 -25.30 -21.23 14.51
C GLN A 89 -24.34 -22.33 15.00
N GLY A 90 -23.77 -22.15 16.21
CA GLY A 90 -23.08 -23.17 17.00
C GLY A 90 -21.63 -22.84 17.37
N ASP A 91 -20.92 -23.79 17.98
CA ASP A 91 -19.58 -23.59 18.59
C ASP A 91 -18.57 -22.86 17.69
N ARG A 92 -18.52 -23.17 16.40
CA ARG A 92 -17.59 -22.53 15.45
C ARG A 92 -17.86 -21.03 15.27
N VAL A 93 -19.11 -20.60 15.46
CA VAL A 93 -19.53 -19.20 15.43
C VAL A 93 -19.24 -18.50 16.77
N ALA A 94 -19.47 -19.17 17.90
CA ALA A 94 -19.07 -18.66 19.21
C ALA A 94 -17.53 -18.46 19.30
N ILE A 95 -16.74 -19.40 18.77
CA ILE A 95 -15.29 -19.27 18.65
C ILE A 95 -14.90 -18.14 17.67
N LEU A 96 -15.64 -17.97 16.56
CA LEU A 96 -15.44 -16.84 15.63
C LEU A 96 -15.67 -15.47 16.31
N ARG A 97 -16.70 -15.32 17.16
CA ARG A 97 -16.92 -14.11 17.96
C ARG A 97 -15.75 -13.80 18.87
N GLN A 98 -15.29 -14.80 19.64
CA GLN A 98 -14.11 -14.69 20.51
C GLN A 98 -12.83 -14.40 19.72
N ARG A 99 -12.68 -14.96 18.51
CA ARG A 99 -11.54 -14.72 17.63
C ARG A 99 -11.50 -13.28 17.12
N LEU A 100 -12.64 -12.72 16.71
CA LEU A 100 -12.74 -11.36 16.16
C LEU A 100 -12.63 -10.27 17.23
N SER A 101 -13.13 -10.51 18.44
CA SER A 101 -12.98 -9.54 19.54
C SER A 101 -11.54 -9.39 20.03
N ARG A 102 -10.74 -10.47 19.99
CA ARG A 102 -9.28 -10.43 20.30
C ARG A 102 -8.48 -9.54 19.34
N SER A 103 -9.01 -9.19 18.17
CA SER A 103 -8.39 -8.23 17.24
C SER A 103 -9.23 -6.97 17.00
N ASN A 104 -10.15 -6.65 17.93
CA ASN A 104 -11.05 -5.48 17.91
C ASN A 104 -11.98 -5.38 16.68
N ASP A 105 -12.15 -6.46 15.91
CA ASP A 105 -13.08 -6.49 14.78
C ASP A 105 -14.55 -6.56 15.24
N LEU A 106 -14.79 -7.12 16.43
CA LEU A 106 -16.11 -7.27 17.08
C LEU A 106 -16.10 -6.56 18.44
N LEU A 107 -17.15 -5.81 18.76
CA LEU A 107 -17.25 -5.05 20.01
C LEU A 107 -17.42 -5.97 21.23
N PRO A 108 -16.88 -5.63 22.42
CA PRO A 108 -16.98 -6.46 23.63
C PRO A 108 -18.40 -6.86 24.05
N ALA A 109 -19.41 -6.02 23.78
CA ALA A 109 -20.82 -6.32 24.06
C ALA A 109 -21.37 -7.46 23.18
N SER A 110 -20.87 -7.60 21.96
CA SER A 110 -21.37 -8.53 20.93
C SER A 110 -20.60 -9.86 20.90
N VAL A 111 -19.77 -10.16 21.92
CA VAL A 111 -18.90 -11.37 21.93
C VAL A 111 -19.64 -12.64 22.36
N GLY A 112 -20.74 -12.50 23.11
CA GLY A 112 -21.56 -13.63 23.56
C GLY A 112 -22.41 -14.25 22.45
N GLY A 113 -22.92 -15.45 22.71
CA GLY A 113 -23.82 -16.19 21.81
C GLY A 113 -23.09 -16.99 20.73
N ASP A 114 -23.90 -17.75 19.98
CA ASP A 114 -23.47 -18.74 18.99
C ASP A 114 -24.16 -18.58 17.62
N LEU A 115 -25.12 -17.67 17.48
CA LEU A 115 -25.73 -17.28 16.21
C LEU A 115 -24.77 -16.38 15.41
N PHE A 116 -24.81 -16.43 14.08
CA PHE A 116 -24.14 -15.48 13.18
C PHE A 116 -25.14 -14.39 12.76
N ASP A 117 -25.01 -13.20 13.35
CA ASP A 117 -25.92 -12.07 13.17
C ASP A 117 -25.28 -10.93 12.32
N SER A 118 -25.93 -9.76 12.30
CA SER A 118 -25.44 -8.55 11.63
C SER A 118 -24.17 -7.97 12.25
N ASP A 119 -23.98 -8.11 13.56
CA ASP A 119 -22.78 -7.63 14.25
C ASP A 119 -21.56 -8.45 13.83
N LEU A 120 -21.75 -9.77 13.73
CA LEU A 120 -20.72 -10.71 13.31
C LEU A 120 -20.43 -10.63 11.81
N ASP A 121 -21.45 -10.45 10.96
CA ASP A 121 -21.27 -10.11 9.54
C ASP A 121 -20.43 -8.83 9.38
N GLY A 122 -20.79 -7.76 10.09
CA GLY A 122 -20.03 -6.51 10.11
C GLY A 122 -18.59 -6.69 10.59
N ALA A 123 -18.35 -7.53 11.59
CA ALA A 123 -17.00 -7.86 12.07
C ALA A 123 -16.19 -8.67 11.05
N VAL A 124 -16.81 -9.65 10.38
CA VAL A 124 -16.18 -10.40 9.29
C VAL A 124 -15.85 -9.49 8.10
N ARG A 125 -16.73 -8.53 7.74
CA ARG A 125 -16.43 -7.53 6.70
C ARG A 125 -15.27 -6.61 7.07
N ARG A 126 -15.22 -6.11 8.32
CA ARG A 126 -14.09 -5.32 8.83
C ARG A 126 -12.78 -6.10 8.76
N PHE A 127 -12.80 -7.36 9.21
CA PHE A 127 -11.67 -8.27 9.12
C PHE A 127 -11.23 -8.49 7.66
N GLN A 128 -12.16 -8.83 6.76
CA GLN A 128 -11.88 -9.05 5.34
C GLN A 128 -11.25 -7.82 4.69
N LEU A 129 -11.79 -6.63 4.94
CA LEU A 129 -11.27 -5.36 4.41
C LEU A 129 -9.83 -5.11 4.89
N ARG A 130 -9.57 -5.19 6.21
CA ARG A 130 -8.22 -4.94 6.75
C ARG A 130 -7.22 -6.08 6.51
N HIS A 131 -7.67 -7.25 6.05
CA HIS A 131 -6.82 -8.34 5.56
C HIS A 131 -6.64 -8.35 4.02
N GLY A 132 -7.23 -7.39 3.29
CA GLY A 132 -7.15 -7.29 1.83
C GLY A 132 -7.86 -8.43 1.08
N LEU A 133 -8.91 -9.00 1.68
CA LEU A 133 -9.71 -10.09 1.14
C LEU A 133 -10.91 -9.57 0.31
N HIS A 134 -11.70 -10.48 -0.25
CA HIS A 134 -13.03 -10.14 -0.74
C HIS A 134 -13.97 -9.89 0.45
N VAL A 135 -14.81 -8.85 0.37
CA VAL A 135 -15.61 -8.35 1.51
C VAL A 135 -17.08 -8.77 1.37
N ASP A 136 -17.32 -10.08 1.41
CA ASP A 136 -18.64 -10.71 1.24
C ASP A 136 -19.38 -10.97 2.58
N GLY A 137 -18.71 -10.84 3.72
CA GLY A 137 -19.24 -11.19 5.05
C GLY A 137 -19.21 -12.69 5.36
N VAL A 138 -18.67 -13.50 4.45
CA VAL A 138 -18.65 -14.96 4.55
C VAL A 138 -17.26 -15.45 4.96
N VAL A 139 -17.21 -16.27 6.00
CA VAL A 139 -15.99 -16.98 6.38
C VAL A 139 -15.78 -18.19 5.46
N GLY A 140 -15.41 -17.91 4.23
CA GLY A 140 -14.88 -18.89 3.28
C GLY A 140 -13.46 -19.33 3.63
N SER A 141 -12.88 -20.23 2.83
CA SER A 141 -11.54 -20.78 3.06
C SER A 141 -10.45 -19.70 3.20
N GLY A 142 -10.44 -18.68 2.33
CA GLY A 142 -9.49 -17.56 2.43
C GLY A 142 -9.62 -16.77 3.72
N THR A 143 -10.85 -16.43 4.13
CA THR A 143 -11.13 -15.77 5.42
C THR A 143 -10.69 -16.62 6.60
N MET A 144 -11.00 -17.92 6.57
CA MET A 144 -10.65 -18.89 7.62
C MET A 144 -9.13 -19.04 7.77
N SER A 145 -8.39 -19.19 6.67
CA SER A 145 -6.93 -19.24 6.69
C SER A 145 -6.32 -17.95 7.23
N ALA A 146 -6.88 -16.78 6.89
CA ALA A 146 -6.40 -15.49 7.40
C ALA A 146 -6.68 -15.28 8.90
N LEU A 147 -7.82 -15.76 9.41
CA LEU A 147 -8.21 -15.75 10.82
C LEU A 147 -7.31 -16.65 11.66
N ASN A 148 -7.05 -17.87 11.20
CA ASN A 148 -6.30 -18.90 11.93
C ASN A 148 -4.77 -18.75 11.87
N VAL A 149 -4.23 -17.70 11.23
CA VAL A 149 -2.81 -17.36 11.38
C VAL A 149 -2.51 -17.07 12.87
N PRO A 150 -1.50 -17.69 13.49
CA PRO A 150 -1.15 -17.44 14.89
C PRO A 150 -0.72 -15.98 15.16
N THR A 151 -0.89 -15.51 16.40
CA THR A 151 -0.48 -14.14 16.75
C THR A 151 1.01 -13.90 16.60
N ALA A 152 1.86 -14.86 17.00
CA ALA A 152 3.31 -14.77 16.86
C ALA A 152 3.74 -14.52 15.40
N VAL A 153 3.11 -15.21 14.45
CA VAL A 153 3.34 -15.02 12.99
C VAL A 153 2.93 -13.60 12.56
N ARG A 154 1.82 -13.06 13.08
CA ARG A 154 1.38 -11.67 12.80
C ARG A 154 2.25 -10.61 13.47
N THR A 155 2.72 -10.86 14.69
CA THR A 155 3.71 -10.01 15.39
C THR A 155 5.02 -9.96 14.61
N ARG A 156 5.53 -11.12 14.17
CA ARG A 156 6.74 -11.19 13.34
C ARG A 156 6.56 -10.50 11.98
N GLN A 157 5.38 -10.59 11.39
CA GLN A 157 5.01 -9.82 10.19
C GLN A 157 5.09 -8.31 10.44
N LEU A 158 4.64 -7.82 11.60
CA LEU A 158 4.74 -6.41 11.97
C LEU A 158 6.16 -5.97 12.29
N GLU A 159 7.01 -6.83 12.88
CA GLU A 159 8.43 -6.56 13.12
C GLU A 159 9.19 -6.32 11.82
N LEU A 160 9.04 -7.22 10.84
CA LEU A 160 9.69 -7.10 9.53
C LEU A 160 9.20 -5.86 8.76
N ASN A 161 7.88 -5.61 8.77
CA ASN A 161 7.34 -4.45 8.06
C ASN A 161 7.65 -3.12 8.75
N ARG A 162 7.87 -3.10 10.07
CA ARG A 162 8.45 -1.94 10.78
C ARG A 162 9.82 -1.58 10.22
N GLU A 163 10.67 -2.56 9.94
CA GLU A 163 12.02 -2.34 9.41
C GLU A 163 11.98 -1.88 7.95
N ARG A 164 11.21 -2.56 7.09
CA ARG A 164 10.93 -2.10 5.71
C ARG A 164 10.37 -0.67 5.69
N GLY A 165 9.46 -0.36 6.62
CA GLY A 165 8.85 0.95 6.79
C GLY A 165 9.82 2.03 7.26
N GLN A 166 10.71 1.73 8.21
CA GLN A 166 11.74 2.66 8.65
C GLN A 166 12.75 2.99 7.54
N LEU A 167 13.09 2.03 6.69
CA LEU A 167 13.93 2.28 5.50
C LEU A 167 13.22 3.19 4.49
N LEU A 168 11.92 2.96 4.23
CA LEU A 168 11.11 3.83 3.38
C LEU A 168 11.03 5.26 3.92
N LEU A 169 10.64 5.43 5.19
CA LEU A 169 10.41 6.75 5.80
C LEU A 169 11.67 7.63 5.88
N ARG A 170 12.87 7.04 5.82
CA ARG A 170 14.15 7.77 5.75
C ARG A 170 14.40 8.36 4.36
N ASP A 171 14.01 7.64 3.30
CA ASP A 171 14.41 7.92 1.92
C ASP A 171 13.28 8.51 1.05
N LEU A 172 12.07 8.66 1.62
CA LEU A 172 10.88 9.16 0.95
C LEU A 172 10.84 10.70 0.88
N GLU A 173 10.62 11.22 -0.32
CA GLU A 173 10.48 12.64 -0.60
C GLU A 173 9.05 13.14 -0.29
N ALA A 174 8.92 14.42 0.06
CA ALA A 174 7.62 15.04 0.34
C ALA A 174 6.63 14.91 -0.83
N ARG A 175 7.13 14.92 -2.08
CA ARG A 175 6.37 14.63 -3.31
C ARG A 175 6.95 13.39 -3.99
N ALA A 176 6.18 12.30 -4.00
CA ALA A 176 6.59 11.00 -4.55
C ALA A 176 5.39 10.16 -5.01
N ILE A 177 5.63 9.18 -5.87
CA ILE A 177 4.69 8.09 -6.18
C ILE A 177 5.07 6.87 -5.34
N LEU A 178 4.11 6.28 -4.64
CA LEU A 178 4.33 5.15 -3.74
C LEU A 178 3.46 3.98 -4.16
N VAL A 179 4.08 2.87 -4.58
CA VAL A 179 3.39 1.65 -5.02
C VAL A 179 3.61 0.54 -4.02
N ASN A 180 2.59 0.19 -3.22
CA ASN A 180 2.66 -1.00 -2.38
C ASN A 180 2.20 -2.22 -3.18
N ILE A 181 3.17 -3.04 -3.56
CA ILE A 181 3.00 -4.22 -4.39
C ILE A 181 2.08 -5.25 -3.72
N ALA A 182 2.16 -5.42 -2.40
CA ALA A 182 1.38 -6.38 -1.63
C ALA A 182 -0.06 -5.90 -1.29
N ASP A 183 -0.28 -4.59 -1.21
CA ASP A 183 -1.63 -3.99 -1.10
C ASP A 183 -2.33 -3.83 -2.47
N TYR A 184 -1.60 -4.05 -3.56
CA TYR A 184 -2.01 -3.77 -4.94
C TYR A 184 -2.53 -2.33 -5.12
N SER A 185 -1.85 -1.35 -4.51
CA SER A 185 -2.21 0.07 -4.54
C SER A 185 -1.07 0.99 -4.98
N LEU A 186 -1.45 2.16 -5.47
CA LEU A 186 -0.58 3.30 -5.75
C LEU A 186 -1.18 4.52 -5.04
N ALA A 187 -0.33 5.32 -4.41
CA ALA A 187 -0.64 6.68 -3.97
C ALA A 187 0.34 7.66 -4.61
N VAL A 188 -0.11 8.87 -4.91
CA VAL A 188 0.75 10.03 -5.15
C VAL A 188 0.69 10.91 -3.92
N LEU A 189 1.87 11.28 -3.43
CA LEU A 189 2.06 11.99 -2.17
C LEU A 189 2.43 13.44 -2.41
N GLU A 190 1.95 14.34 -1.56
CA GLU A 190 2.45 15.71 -1.38
C GLU A 190 2.44 16.08 0.10
N ASP A 191 3.55 16.65 0.58
CA ASP A 191 3.80 16.97 2.00
C ASP A 191 3.45 15.82 2.95
N GLY A 192 3.70 14.58 2.51
CA GLY A 192 3.42 13.34 3.23
C GLY A 192 1.96 12.85 3.18
N ARG A 193 1.05 13.55 2.49
CA ARG A 193 -0.38 13.20 2.35
C ARG A 193 -0.70 12.59 1.00
N ALA A 194 -1.66 11.67 0.95
CA ALA A 194 -2.11 11.06 -0.29
C ALA A 194 -3.10 12.00 -1.02
N VAL A 195 -2.70 12.50 -2.19
CA VAL A 195 -3.51 13.44 -3.00
C VAL A 195 -4.10 12.80 -4.27
N LEU A 196 -3.66 11.59 -4.61
CA LEU A 196 -4.30 10.73 -5.61
C LEU A 196 -4.02 9.26 -5.26
N ASP A 197 -5.05 8.48 -4.95
CA ASP A 197 -4.96 7.02 -4.80
C ASP A 197 -5.35 6.30 -6.10
N MET A 198 -4.97 5.03 -6.25
CA MET A 198 -5.64 4.08 -7.15
C MET A 198 -5.22 2.62 -6.91
N ARG A 199 -5.98 1.67 -7.47
CA ARG A 199 -5.61 0.26 -7.55
C ARG A 199 -4.57 0.03 -8.65
N VAL A 200 -3.72 -0.98 -8.45
CA VAL A 200 -2.79 -1.47 -9.47
C VAL A 200 -2.91 -2.98 -9.72
N VAL A 201 -2.39 -3.43 -10.86
CA VAL A 201 -2.11 -4.84 -11.17
C VAL A 201 -0.59 -5.00 -11.32
N VAL A 202 -0.02 -5.97 -10.61
CA VAL A 202 1.43 -6.21 -10.49
C VAL A 202 1.79 -7.57 -11.10
N GLY A 203 3.09 -7.91 -11.09
CA GLY A 203 3.63 -9.16 -11.60
C GLY A 203 2.96 -10.42 -11.05
N ARG A 204 3.02 -11.51 -11.80
CA ARG A 204 2.76 -12.86 -11.27
C ARG A 204 3.95 -13.33 -10.42
N PRO A 205 3.80 -14.35 -9.55
CA PRO A 205 4.93 -14.90 -8.80
C PRO A 205 6.09 -15.43 -9.68
N ASP A 206 5.83 -15.86 -10.93
CA ASP A 206 6.87 -16.26 -11.90
C ASP A 206 7.59 -15.07 -12.58
N ARG A 207 7.08 -13.85 -12.40
CA ARG A 207 7.53 -12.61 -13.04
C ARG A 207 7.26 -11.42 -12.10
N GLN A 208 7.84 -11.47 -10.90
CA GLN A 208 7.55 -10.53 -9.82
C GLN A 208 7.85 -9.07 -10.25
N THR A 209 7.03 -8.14 -9.76
CA THR A 209 7.39 -6.71 -9.73
C THR A 209 8.44 -6.52 -8.62
N PRO A 210 9.67 -6.07 -8.93
CA PRO A 210 10.73 -5.91 -7.92
C PRO A 210 10.54 -4.66 -7.06
N VAL A 211 11.10 -4.71 -5.85
CA VAL A 211 11.17 -3.59 -4.89
C VAL A 211 12.36 -2.70 -5.24
N PHE A 212 12.14 -1.42 -5.53
CA PHE A 212 13.21 -0.43 -5.77
C PHE A 212 12.69 1.02 -5.76
N ARG A 213 13.62 1.99 -5.72
CA ARG A 213 13.38 3.44 -5.90
C ARG A 213 13.89 3.89 -7.27
N GLY A 214 13.14 4.76 -7.94
CA GLY A 214 13.52 5.42 -9.20
C GLY A 214 12.88 6.80 -9.33
N ALA A 215 12.86 7.36 -10.54
CA ALA A 215 12.14 8.62 -10.81
C ALA A 215 11.46 8.58 -12.18
N VAL A 216 10.17 8.93 -12.23
CA VAL A 216 9.40 9.10 -13.46
C VAL A 216 9.84 10.39 -14.13
N THR A 217 10.20 10.32 -15.41
CA THR A 217 10.73 11.48 -16.17
C THR A 217 9.95 11.75 -17.45
N THR A 218 9.19 10.78 -17.95
CA THR A 218 8.58 10.83 -19.28
C THR A 218 7.28 10.03 -19.30
N LEU A 219 6.25 10.61 -19.93
CA LEU A 219 5.03 9.92 -20.32
C LEU A 219 5.06 9.64 -21.83
N VAL A 220 4.40 8.57 -22.26
CA VAL A 220 4.11 8.31 -23.67
C VAL A 220 2.62 8.07 -23.82
N LEU A 221 1.95 9.03 -24.48
CA LEU A 221 0.56 8.93 -24.89
C LEU A 221 0.48 8.11 -26.18
N ASN A 222 -0.57 7.30 -26.36
CA ASN A 222 -0.77 6.40 -27.50
C ASN A 222 0.49 5.58 -27.83
N SER A 223 1.09 4.94 -26.81
CA SER A 223 2.35 4.21 -26.95
C SER A 223 2.22 2.94 -27.80
N TYR A 224 3.13 2.75 -28.75
CA TYR A 224 3.43 1.42 -29.30
C TYR A 224 3.86 0.47 -28.16
N TRP A 225 3.47 -0.80 -28.24
CA TRP A 225 4.01 -1.85 -27.38
C TRP A 225 5.00 -2.71 -28.16
N LEU A 226 6.30 -2.46 -27.95
CA LEU A 226 7.33 -3.40 -28.36
C LEU A 226 7.27 -4.60 -27.40
N ILE A 227 6.84 -5.76 -27.91
CA ILE A 227 6.58 -6.94 -27.08
C ILE A 227 7.92 -7.58 -26.70
N PRO A 228 8.25 -7.70 -25.40
CA PRO A 228 9.50 -8.33 -24.96
C PRO A 228 9.62 -9.78 -25.47
N PRO A 229 10.82 -10.27 -25.85
CA PRO A 229 10.98 -11.63 -26.40
C PRO A 229 10.40 -12.74 -25.51
N MET A 230 10.49 -12.61 -24.18
CA MET A 230 9.88 -13.57 -23.26
C MET A 230 8.34 -13.63 -23.41
N ILE A 231 7.68 -12.48 -23.60
CA ILE A 231 6.23 -12.39 -23.78
C ILE A 231 5.85 -12.87 -25.20
N ALA A 232 6.64 -12.49 -26.21
CA ALA A 232 6.45 -12.97 -27.58
C ALA A 232 6.45 -14.51 -27.65
N VAL A 233 7.36 -15.17 -26.92
CA VAL A 233 7.49 -16.64 -26.91
C VAL A 233 6.54 -17.33 -25.92
N LYS A 234 6.40 -16.84 -24.68
CA LYS A 234 5.61 -17.52 -23.65
C LYS A 234 4.11 -17.21 -23.72
N ASP A 235 3.74 -16.02 -24.19
CA ASP A 235 2.37 -15.52 -24.06
C ASP A 235 1.69 -15.26 -25.42
N VAL A 236 2.44 -14.92 -26.49
CA VAL A 236 1.87 -14.66 -27.83
C VAL A 236 1.96 -15.87 -28.77
N LEU A 237 3.14 -16.49 -28.88
CA LEU A 237 3.38 -17.65 -29.76
C LEU A 237 2.39 -18.82 -29.55
N PRO A 238 1.94 -19.16 -28.32
CA PRO A 238 0.94 -20.22 -28.11
C PRO A 238 -0.46 -19.90 -28.64
N HIS A 239 -0.78 -18.63 -28.90
CA HIS A 239 -2.06 -18.21 -29.46
C HIS A 239 -2.02 -18.15 -31.00
N VAL A 240 -1.02 -17.48 -31.59
CA VAL A 240 -0.91 -17.40 -33.07
C VAL A 240 -0.74 -18.77 -33.73
N ARG A 241 -0.09 -19.73 -33.05
CA ARG A 241 -0.04 -21.15 -33.47
C ARG A 241 -1.40 -21.85 -33.56
N LYS A 242 -2.42 -21.37 -32.84
CA LYS A 242 -3.78 -21.92 -32.83
C LYS A 242 -4.73 -21.14 -33.73
N ASP A 243 -4.38 -19.88 -34.03
CA ASP A 243 -5.23 -18.91 -34.71
C ASP A 243 -4.34 -17.88 -35.42
N PRO A 244 -4.08 -18.05 -36.73
CA PRO A 244 -3.27 -17.11 -37.51
C PRO A 244 -3.79 -15.67 -37.50
N GLY A 245 -5.10 -15.47 -37.30
CA GLY A 245 -5.73 -14.15 -37.21
C GLY A 245 -5.48 -13.44 -35.87
N TYR A 246 -4.92 -14.11 -34.86
CA TYR A 246 -4.70 -13.57 -33.51
C TYR A 246 -3.95 -12.23 -33.51
N LEU A 247 -2.84 -12.14 -34.27
CA LEU A 247 -2.00 -10.95 -34.32
C LEU A 247 -2.75 -9.77 -34.97
N GLY A 248 -3.38 -9.99 -36.12
CA GLY A 248 -4.15 -8.97 -36.84
C GLY A 248 -5.32 -8.41 -36.02
N ARG A 249 -6.10 -9.26 -35.34
CA ARG A 249 -7.22 -8.82 -34.49
C ARG A 249 -6.81 -8.03 -33.25
N LEU A 250 -5.52 -8.04 -32.91
CA LEU A 250 -4.93 -7.24 -31.83
C LEU A 250 -4.10 -6.05 -32.35
N GLY A 251 -3.89 -5.90 -33.66
CA GLY A 251 -3.00 -4.88 -34.21
C GLY A 251 -1.52 -5.14 -33.90
N ILE A 252 -1.12 -6.40 -33.80
CA ILE A 252 0.28 -6.81 -33.62
C ILE A 252 0.90 -7.06 -35.00
N ARG A 253 1.96 -6.30 -35.31
CA ARG A 253 2.78 -6.42 -36.52
C ARG A 253 4.08 -7.17 -36.25
N VAL A 254 4.69 -7.69 -37.30
CA VAL A 254 5.94 -8.48 -37.24
C VAL A 254 7.04 -7.77 -38.03
N PHE A 255 8.25 -7.73 -37.48
CA PHE A 255 9.43 -7.12 -38.10
C PHE A 255 10.64 -8.04 -37.92
N GLN A 256 11.62 -7.99 -38.83
CA GLN A 256 12.85 -8.75 -38.69
C GLN A 256 13.71 -8.24 -37.51
N VAL A 257 14.41 -9.13 -36.81
CA VAL A 257 15.47 -8.74 -35.84
C VAL A 257 16.74 -8.37 -36.60
N GLY A 258 17.35 -7.24 -36.23
CA GLY A 258 18.71 -6.85 -36.63
C GLY A 258 18.76 -5.50 -37.33
N GLU A 259 17.84 -5.25 -38.25
CA GLU A 259 17.87 -4.07 -39.11
C GLU A 259 17.25 -2.83 -38.46
N ALA A 260 17.83 -1.66 -38.74
CA ALA A 260 17.24 -0.36 -38.45
C ALA A 260 16.29 0.01 -39.60
N GLY A 261 15.01 0.23 -39.30
CA GLY A 261 13.98 0.37 -40.34
C GLY A 261 13.54 -0.97 -40.96
N ALA A 262 13.79 -2.10 -40.29
CA ALA A 262 13.39 -3.45 -40.72
C ALA A 262 11.98 -3.49 -41.31
N GLN A 263 11.83 -4.17 -42.46
CA GLN A 263 10.56 -4.29 -43.17
C GLN A 263 9.50 -5.00 -42.32
N GLU A 264 8.23 -4.60 -42.47
CA GLU A 264 7.08 -5.32 -41.92
C GLU A 264 6.87 -6.62 -42.70
N ILE A 265 6.74 -7.73 -41.97
CA ILE A 265 6.54 -9.08 -42.52
C ILE A 265 5.08 -9.47 -42.31
N ASP A 266 4.43 -9.99 -43.35
CA ASP A 266 3.10 -10.56 -43.22
C ASP A 266 3.11 -11.74 -42.24
N ALA A 267 2.34 -11.63 -41.17
CA ALA A 267 2.17 -12.67 -40.17
C ALA A 267 1.63 -13.99 -40.75
N GLN A 268 0.94 -13.97 -41.89
CA GLN A 268 0.42 -15.17 -42.57
C GLN A 268 1.50 -15.91 -43.37
N ALA A 269 2.59 -15.24 -43.75
CA ALA A 269 3.72 -15.85 -44.45
C ALA A 269 4.72 -16.57 -43.51
N ILE A 270 4.53 -16.45 -42.19
CA ILE A 270 5.43 -17.02 -41.17
C ILE A 270 4.88 -18.35 -40.67
N ASP A 271 5.69 -19.42 -40.73
CA ASP A 271 5.33 -20.69 -40.08
C ASP A 271 5.64 -20.67 -38.58
N TRP A 272 4.68 -20.16 -37.81
CA TRP A 272 4.72 -20.10 -36.34
C TRP A 272 4.92 -21.47 -35.66
N ARG A 273 4.77 -22.60 -36.36
CA ARG A 273 4.97 -23.93 -35.77
C ARG A 273 6.43 -24.19 -35.42
N TYR A 274 7.39 -23.70 -36.20
CA TYR A 274 8.82 -23.98 -36.00
C TYR A 274 9.55 -23.01 -35.07
N LEU A 275 8.92 -21.91 -34.66
CA LEU A 275 9.54 -20.91 -33.76
C LEU A 275 9.64 -21.40 -32.31
N SER A 276 10.65 -20.94 -31.57
CA SER A 276 10.89 -21.34 -30.18
C SER A 276 11.64 -20.27 -29.38
N ALA A 277 11.86 -20.50 -28.08
CA ALA A 277 12.69 -19.62 -27.25
C ALA A 277 14.13 -19.49 -27.77
N ALA A 278 14.66 -20.53 -28.43
CA ALA A 278 15.99 -20.55 -29.03
C ALA A 278 16.01 -20.04 -30.48
N HIS A 279 14.84 -19.93 -31.13
CA HIS A 279 14.73 -19.50 -32.52
C HIS A 279 13.46 -18.64 -32.72
N PHE A 280 13.62 -17.34 -32.51
CA PHE A 280 12.58 -16.33 -32.72
C PHE A 280 13.20 -15.09 -33.41
N PRO A 281 13.39 -15.10 -34.74
CA PRO A 281 14.11 -14.06 -35.49
C PRO A 281 13.30 -12.76 -35.68
N TYR A 282 12.22 -12.58 -34.94
CA TYR A 282 11.24 -11.50 -35.15
C TYR A 282 11.08 -10.58 -33.93
N ARG A 283 10.77 -9.32 -34.19
CA ARG A 283 10.27 -8.35 -33.21
C ARG A 283 8.78 -8.18 -33.43
N LEU A 284 7.97 -8.28 -32.37
CA LEU A 284 6.54 -8.00 -32.42
C LEU A 284 6.26 -6.61 -31.86
N ARG A 285 5.41 -5.84 -32.54
CA ARG A 285 4.94 -4.51 -32.09
C ARG A 285 3.42 -4.48 -32.13
N GLN A 286 2.77 -4.17 -31.01
CA GLN A 286 1.37 -3.76 -31.03
C GLN A 286 1.27 -2.25 -31.29
N ASP A 287 0.43 -1.88 -32.25
CA ASP A 287 0.16 -0.48 -32.58
C ASP A 287 -0.76 0.18 -31.53
N PRO A 288 -0.80 1.53 -31.45
CA PRO A 288 -1.69 2.25 -30.55
C PRO A 288 -3.16 1.98 -30.89
N GLY A 289 -4.02 1.85 -29.88
CA GLY A 289 -5.45 1.61 -30.08
C GLY A 289 -6.14 0.96 -28.88
N PRO A 290 -7.47 0.78 -28.93
CA PRO A 290 -8.29 0.35 -27.79
C PRO A 290 -8.05 -1.10 -27.32
N ARG A 291 -7.23 -1.88 -28.05
CA ARG A 291 -6.82 -3.24 -27.67
C ARG A 291 -5.33 -3.34 -27.29
N ASN A 292 -4.59 -2.24 -27.30
CA ASN A 292 -3.17 -2.24 -26.97
C ASN A 292 -2.97 -2.63 -25.49
N ALA A 293 -2.14 -3.63 -25.20
CA ALA A 293 -1.93 -4.13 -23.84
C ALA A 293 -1.33 -3.08 -22.86
N MET A 294 -0.68 -2.05 -23.41
CA MET A 294 -0.15 -0.87 -22.72
C MET A 294 -1.20 0.24 -22.48
N GLY A 295 -2.41 0.08 -23.02
CA GLY A 295 -3.45 1.09 -23.04
C GLY A 295 -3.01 2.38 -23.75
N GLN A 296 -3.54 3.50 -23.29
CA GLN A 296 -3.34 4.83 -23.87
C GLN A 296 -2.16 5.61 -23.27
N VAL A 297 -1.67 5.26 -22.07
CA VAL A 297 -0.59 6.00 -21.38
C VAL A 297 0.44 5.07 -20.75
N LYS A 298 1.72 5.37 -20.97
CA LYS A 298 2.87 4.74 -20.30
C LYS A 298 3.66 5.78 -19.51
N PHE A 299 4.10 5.45 -18.31
CA PHE A 299 4.97 6.28 -17.46
C PHE A 299 6.34 5.62 -17.33
N ILE A 300 7.39 6.30 -17.81
CA ILE A 300 8.75 5.78 -17.89
C ILE A 300 9.58 6.36 -16.73
N PHE A 301 10.23 5.46 -15.99
CA PHE A 301 11.21 5.76 -14.96
C PHE A 301 12.48 4.93 -15.16
N ALA A 302 13.64 5.52 -14.89
CA ALA A 302 14.92 4.82 -15.04
C ALA A 302 15.05 3.70 -13.98
N ASN A 303 15.29 2.47 -14.43
CA ASN A 303 15.50 1.30 -13.56
C ASN A 303 16.18 0.15 -14.33
N PRO A 304 16.94 -0.74 -13.66
CA PRO A 304 17.64 -1.85 -14.32
C PRO A 304 16.73 -3.02 -14.72
N TYR A 305 15.46 -3.01 -14.28
CA TYR A 305 14.51 -4.13 -14.47
C TYR A 305 13.61 -3.98 -15.69
N GLY A 306 13.67 -2.85 -16.41
CA GLY A 306 12.79 -2.54 -17.53
C GLY A 306 11.32 -2.31 -17.16
N VAL A 307 11.03 -2.08 -15.87
CA VAL A 307 9.68 -1.88 -15.32
C VAL A 307 9.15 -0.47 -15.64
N PHE A 308 7.83 -0.34 -15.76
CA PHE A 308 7.13 0.94 -15.96
C PHE A 308 5.70 0.85 -15.41
N LEU A 309 5.07 2.02 -15.17
CA LEU A 309 3.62 2.10 -14.96
C LEU A 309 2.95 2.23 -16.33
N HIS A 310 1.77 1.65 -16.51
CA HIS A 310 1.01 1.81 -17.75
C HIS A 310 -0.49 1.62 -17.60
N ASP A 311 -1.22 2.09 -18.60
CA ASP A 311 -2.64 1.86 -18.77
C ASP A 311 -2.94 0.42 -19.24
N THR A 312 -4.21 0.01 -19.22
CA THR A 312 -4.63 -1.30 -19.74
C THR A 312 -6.10 -1.27 -20.20
N PRO A 313 -6.46 -1.94 -21.30
CA PRO A 313 -7.84 -2.09 -21.73
C PRO A 313 -8.64 -3.03 -20.80
N SER A 314 -7.94 -3.92 -20.10
CA SER A 314 -8.48 -4.88 -19.12
C SER A 314 -8.84 -4.21 -17.78
N ARG A 315 -9.81 -3.29 -17.79
CA ARG A 315 -10.28 -2.53 -16.60
C ARG A 315 -10.86 -3.44 -15.51
N GLU A 316 -11.45 -4.56 -15.91
CA GLU A 316 -12.04 -5.55 -15.00
C GLU A 316 -11.04 -6.10 -13.98
N LEU A 317 -9.74 -6.14 -14.30
CA LEU A 317 -8.69 -6.67 -13.42
C LEU A 317 -8.52 -5.88 -12.11
N PHE A 318 -8.89 -4.60 -12.08
CA PHE A 318 -8.85 -3.79 -10.86
C PHE A 318 -9.94 -4.19 -9.86
N SER A 319 -11.03 -4.83 -10.31
CA SER A 319 -12.08 -5.37 -9.42
C SER A 319 -11.64 -6.60 -8.62
N LEU A 320 -10.61 -7.31 -9.08
CA LEU A 320 -10.14 -8.55 -8.48
C LEU A 320 -9.41 -8.30 -7.16
N THR A 321 -9.62 -9.18 -6.18
CA THR A 321 -8.88 -9.17 -4.91
C THR A 321 -7.40 -9.53 -5.12
N LYS A 322 -7.10 -10.54 -5.95
CA LYS A 322 -5.74 -10.96 -6.30
C LYS A 322 -5.34 -10.34 -7.65
N ARG A 323 -4.42 -9.36 -7.63
CA ARG A 323 -3.98 -8.62 -8.82
C ARG A 323 -2.52 -8.88 -9.22
N THR A 324 -1.99 -10.05 -8.86
CA THR A 324 -0.73 -10.62 -9.36
C THR A 324 -0.95 -11.26 -10.75
N LEU A 325 -1.04 -10.44 -11.80
CA LEU A 325 -1.51 -10.86 -13.14
C LEU A 325 -0.69 -10.30 -14.32
N SER A 326 0.34 -9.47 -14.08
CA SER A 326 1.19 -8.89 -15.12
C SER A 326 2.50 -9.69 -15.32
N SER A 327 3.32 -9.26 -16.28
CA SER A 327 4.69 -9.76 -16.48
C SER A 327 5.76 -8.86 -15.83
N GLY A 328 5.48 -8.34 -14.62
CA GLY A 328 6.39 -7.55 -13.79
C GLY A 328 6.16 -6.03 -13.85
N CYS A 329 5.70 -5.50 -14.98
CA CYS A 329 5.27 -4.10 -15.11
C CYS A 329 3.95 -3.81 -14.38
N ILE A 330 3.68 -2.56 -14.03
CA ILE A 330 2.55 -2.19 -13.19
C ILE A 330 1.44 -1.56 -14.04
N ARG A 331 0.24 -2.15 -14.02
CA ARG A 331 -0.95 -1.52 -14.63
C ARG A 331 -1.62 -0.62 -13.60
N VAL A 332 -2.00 0.59 -13.97
CA VAL A 332 -2.68 1.55 -13.06
C VAL A 332 -4.14 1.74 -13.46
N GLU A 333 -5.02 1.89 -12.47
CA GLU A 333 -6.47 2.01 -12.68
C GLU A 333 -6.88 3.35 -13.29
N LYS A 334 -6.31 4.46 -12.80
CA LYS A 334 -6.66 5.85 -13.14
C LYS A 334 -5.55 6.59 -13.93
N PRO A 335 -5.06 6.08 -15.08
CA PRO A 335 -3.87 6.62 -15.75
C PRO A 335 -4.06 8.02 -16.32
N LEU A 336 -5.26 8.41 -16.77
CA LEU A 336 -5.47 9.74 -17.33
C LEU A 336 -5.45 10.82 -16.24
N GLU A 337 -5.97 10.49 -15.04
CA GLU A 337 -5.87 11.33 -13.85
C GLU A 337 -4.41 11.46 -13.39
N LEU A 338 -3.67 10.34 -13.31
CA LEU A 338 -2.24 10.34 -13.00
C LEU A 338 -1.44 11.15 -14.02
N ALA A 339 -1.78 11.08 -15.31
CA ALA A 339 -1.12 11.83 -16.37
C ALA A 339 -1.35 13.34 -16.23
N ALA A 340 -2.62 13.77 -16.10
CA ALA A 340 -2.98 15.17 -15.92
C ALA A 340 -2.36 15.75 -14.64
N TYR A 341 -2.42 15.00 -13.53
CA TYR A 341 -1.85 15.40 -12.25
C TYR A 341 -0.32 15.59 -12.31
N LEU A 342 0.43 14.64 -12.91
CA LEU A 342 1.88 14.76 -13.04
C LEU A 342 2.30 15.87 -14.02
N LEU A 343 1.44 16.21 -14.98
CA LEU A 343 1.64 17.28 -15.97
C LEU A 343 0.98 18.62 -15.60
N ARG A 344 0.46 18.78 -14.37
CA ARG A 344 -0.14 20.03 -13.88
C ARG A 344 0.77 21.25 -14.13
N GLY A 345 0.18 22.39 -14.44
CA GLY A 345 0.93 23.60 -14.81
C GLY A 345 1.53 23.57 -16.23
N THR A 346 1.45 22.45 -16.96
CA THR A 346 1.74 22.39 -18.41
C THR A 346 0.46 22.46 -19.23
N THR A 347 0.59 22.59 -20.56
CA THR A 347 -0.52 22.52 -21.52
C THR A 347 -1.20 21.15 -21.61
N LEU A 348 -0.69 20.13 -20.91
CA LEU A 348 -1.32 18.80 -20.76
C LEU A 348 -1.71 18.50 -19.30
N GLY A 349 -1.79 19.53 -18.46
CA GLY A 349 -2.08 19.42 -17.02
C GLY A 349 -3.55 19.28 -16.64
N SER A 350 -4.44 18.97 -17.58
CA SER A 350 -5.86 18.68 -17.31
C SER A 350 -6.28 17.37 -17.97
N LEU A 351 -7.32 16.74 -17.43
CA LEU A 351 -7.85 15.49 -17.94
C LEU A 351 -8.38 15.64 -19.39
N GLU A 352 -8.88 16.84 -19.71
CA GLU A 352 -9.41 17.26 -21.01
C GLU A 352 -8.26 17.37 -22.02
N ALA A 353 -7.19 18.09 -21.69
CA ALA A 353 -6.02 18.21 -22.56
C ALA A 353 -5.33 16.86 -22.82
N ILE A 354 -5.37 15.94 -21.85
CA ILE A 354 -4.91 14.54 -22.04
C ILE A 354 -5.84 13.78 -22.99
N LYS A 355 -7.18 13.86 -22.83
CA LYS A 355 -8.14 13.23 -23.76
C LYS A 355 -7.99 13.78 -25.19
N ASP A 356 -7.86 15.10 -25.34
CA ASP A 356 -7.68 15.76 -26.63
C ASP A 356 -6.37 15.30 -27.30
N ALA A 357 -5.27 15.26 -26.55
CA ALA A 357 -4.00 14.74 -27.05
C ALA A 357 -4.04 13.24 -27.43
N LEU A 358 -4.98 12.47 -26.86
CA LEU A 358 -5.20 11.05 -27.18
C LEU A 358 -6.09 10.81 -28.40
N THR A 359 -6.82 11.83 -28.90
CA THR A 359 -7.54 11.74 -30.19
C THR A 359 -6.58 11.57 -31.37
N VAL A 360 -5.34 12.04 -31.23
CA VAL A 360 -4.30 11.98 -32.25
C VAL A 360 -3.63 10.60 -32.22
N ALA A 361 -3.87 9.79 -33.25
CA ALA A 361 -3.53 8.37 -33.28
C ALA A 361 -2.03 8.00 -33.29
N HIS A 362 -1.11 8.97 -33.22
CA HIS A 362 0.34 8.71 -33.15
C HIS A 362 0.87 8.77 -31.71
N ALA A 363 1.94 8.04 -31.44
CA ALA A 363 2.61 8.06 -30.13
C ALA A 363 3.22 9.44 -29.84
N LYS A 364 2.89 10.04 -28.69
CA LYS A 364 3.38 11.34 -28.26
C LYS A 364 4.15 11.23 -26.95
N THR A 365 5.46 11.41 -27.02
CA THR A 365 6.36 11.44 -25.86
C THR A 365 6.33 12.81 -25.20
N VAL A 366 6.11 12.86 -23.90
CA VAL A 366 6.02 14.09 -23.09
C VAL A 366 6.99 13.97 -21.92
N LYS A 367 8.00 14.83 -21.83
CA LYS A 367 8.85 14.91 -20.63
C LYS A 367 8.08 15.59 -19.51
N LEU A 368 8.25 15.12 -18.28
CA LEU A 368 7.78 15.87 -17.11
C LEU A 368 8.67 17.12 -16.92
N PRO A 369 8.13 18.26 -16.42
CA PRO A 369 8.94 19.44 -16.07
C PRO A 369 9.98 19.12 -14.99
N GLU A 370 9.62 18.25 -14.05
CA GLU A 370 10.45 17.77 -12.95
C GLU A 370 10.36 16.24 -12.89
N PRO A 371 11.46 15.51 -12.68
CA PRO A 371 11.39 14.10 -12.33
C PRO A 371 10.62 13.89 -11.02
N VAL A 372 9.63 13.00 -11.03
CA VAL A 372 8.87 12.67 -9.81
C VAL A 372 9.38 11.33 -9.25
N PRO A 373 9.90 11.29 -8.02
CA PRO A 373 10.34 10.05 -7.39
C PRO A 373 9.27 8.97 -7.38
N ILE A 374 9.69 7.71 -7.50
CA ILE A 374 8.79 6.56 -7.39
C ILE A 374 9.43 5.44 -6.56
N HIS A 375 8.68 4.97 -5.56
CA HIS A 375 9.08 3.88 -4.67
C HIS A 375 8.14 2.68 -4.88
N LEU A 376 8.70 1.57 -5.35
CA LEU A 376 8.04 0.28 -5.43
C LEU A 376 8.40 -0.49 -4.16
N ILE A 377 7.42 -0.69 -3.28
CA ILE A 377 7.62 -1.25 -1.94
C ILE A 377 6.81 -2.53 -1.73
N TYR A 378 7.18 -3.29 -0.70
CA TYR A 378 6.48 -4.51 -0.29
C TYR A 378 6.13 -4.43 1.20
N LEU A 379 4.95 -3.85 1.53
CA LEU A 379 4.46 -3.81 2.90
C LEU A 379 3.24 -4.72 3.06
N THR A 380 3.40 -5.79 3.85
CA THR A 380 2.38 -6.82 4.13
C THR A 380 1.69 -6.64 5.49
N ALA A 381 2.17 -5.75 6.36
CA ALA A 381 1.52 -5.40 7.63
C ALA A 381 1.82 -3.96 8.06
N TRP A 382 0.84 -3.22 8.57
CA TRP A 382 1.00 -1.87 9.15
C TRP A 382 -0.21 -1.50 10.02
N GLY A 383 -0.09 -0.52 10.91
CA GLY A 383 -1.24 0.16 11.50
C GLY A 383 -1.64 1.39 10.70
N ASP A 384 -2.93 1.68 10.59
CA ASP A 384 -3.45 2.97 10.12
C ASP A 384 -3.69 3.95 11.29
N GLU A 385 -4.07 5.19 10.98
CA GLU A 385 -4.23 6.25 11.98
C GLU A 385 -5.37 6.04 12.98
N SER A 386 -6.31 5.14 12.69
CA SER A 386 -7.34 4.73 13.66
C SER A 386 -6.81 3.74 14.71
N GLY A 387 -5.56 3.29 14.56
CA GLY A 387 -4.99 2.16 15.29
C GLY A 387 -5.43 0.80 14.75
N THR A 388 -6.16 0.75 13.63
CA THR A 388 -6.56 -0.52 13.00
C THR A 388 -5.35 -1.13 12.29
N VAL A 389 -5.10 -2.42 12.54
CA VAL A 389 -3.95 -3.12 11.97
C VAL A 389 -4.33 -3.81 10.67
N GLN A 390 -3.71 -3.34 9.60
CA GLN A 390 -3.81 -3.80 8.23
C GLN A 390 -2.82 -4.95 8.00
N PHE A 391 -3.26 -5.99 7.30
CA PHE A 391 -2.45 -7.12 6.84
C PHE A 391 -2.76 -7.46 5.40
N ARG A 392 -1.80 -8.01 4.67
CA ARG A 392 -1.99 -8.60 3.34
C ARG A 392 -1.39 -10.00 3.29
N SER A 393 -1.75 -10.75 2.25
CA SER A 393 -1.03 -11.97 1.92
C SER A 393 0.40 -11.64 1.50
N ASP A 394 1.37 -12.46 1.90
CA ASP A 394 2.65 -12.50 1.21
C ASP A 394 2.44 -13.16 -0.16
N ILE A 395 2.31 -12.33 -1.20
CA ILE A 395 1.96 -12.74 -2.57
C ILE A 395 3.15 -13.29 -3.37
N TYR A 396 4.38 -13.11 -2.87
CA TYR A 396 5.64 -13.40 -3.56
C TYR A 396 6.61 -14.28 -2.76
N GLY A 397 6.42 -14.49 -1.45
CA GLY A 397 7.39 -15.17 -0.60
C GLY A 397 8.58 -14.26 -0.32
N GLN A 398 8.32 -13.16 0.40
CA GLN A 398 9.34 -12.19 0.82
C GLN A 398 9.29 -11.89 2.33
N ASP A 399 8.31 -12.41 3.06
CA ASP A 399 8.19 -12.24 4.52
C ASP A 399 9.09 -13.21 5.30
N ASP A 400 9.32 -14.44 4.83
CA ASP A 400 10.34 -15.42 5.28
C ASP A 400 10.80 -15.34 6.76
N PHE A 401 9.97 -15.84 7.68
CA PHE A 401 10.27 -16.00 9.11
C PHE A 401 9.50 -17.15 9.78
#